data_AF-A0A7S2CQ65-F1
#
_entry.id   AF-A0A7S2CQ65-F1
#
_cell.length_a   1.000
_cell.length_b   1.000
_cell.length_c   1.000
_cell.angle_alpha   90.00
_cell.angle_beta   90.00
_cell.angle_gamma   90.00
#
_symmetry.space_group_name_H-M   'P 1'
#
loop_
_entity.id
_entity.type
_entity.pdbx_description
1 polymer ?
#
loop_
_entity_poly.entity_id
_entity_poly.type
_entity_poly.pdbx_seq_one_letter_code
_entity_poly.pdbx_strand_id
1 'polypeptide(L)'
;RTSTGGVGGAGQGAGGRVVGPRTVLWQYDKENAMNNRGLVMAYEESTVRPVVSDIDAILIGSRGVVFQHLPPAQVKQVHWCCEEIQQILDSPSEEPWVSRWLEVLKQPSSPQHRIPPGGFGDPTSHSFMESLMNKMQGTSGAVRHGAECSNFYFPQELDDEYLVIWDQFSPPYWRSFSQKELQSFLLKRIADGYSFPVNPKWVLCDKGWLSIFEALLASEQAQASMEAWFPSASGLRELILSIARTHPEGFIDRRASREGVDLDPDRAEMLLRRHRSLQRAKRKLQALKRLRGTTALRSTKPERLDAAPGGSPGAGVSVGSCSTPGSCSKGRLPSTASSPANDADCFSKASPIREPRSSVRFSSRASSAKSLRRSDRHSARRLASPLKSLSITRSEPLKTNMRVHRRAAHQS
;
A
#
# COMPACT_ATOMS: atom_id res chain seq x y z
N ARG A 1 -12.68 23.63 30.59
CA ARG A 1 -11.92 22.69 31.46
C ARG A 1 -10.59 23.35 31.77
N THR A 2 -10.16 23.39 33.03
CA THR A 2 -8.88 23.97 33.45
C THR A 2 -7.74 23.00 33.20
N SER A 3 -6.80 23.34 32.32
CA SER A 3 -5.56 22.61 32.13
C SER A 3 -4.49 23.13 33.09
N THR A 4 -4.16 22.34 34.12
CA THR A 4 -3.01 22.62 35.00
C THR A 4 -1.72 22.55 34.20
N GLY A 5 -0.96 23.64 34.14
CA GLY A 5 0.30 23.70 33.41
C GLY A 5 1.38 22.85 34.10
N GLY A 6 1.90 21.85 33.38
CA GLY A 6 3.12 21.14 33.78
C GLY A 6 4.35 21.91 33.35
N VAL A 7 5.27 22.19 34.28
CA VAL A 7 6.54 22.87 33.98
C VAL A 7 7.43 21.96 33.12
N GLY A 8 8.02 22.52 32.06
CA GLY A 8 8.76 21.74 31.07
C GLY A 8 10.16 21.31 31.53
N GLY A 9 10.46 20.02 31.40
CA GLY A 9 11.83 19.51 31.43
C GLY A 9 12.44 19.57 30.02
N ALA A 10 13.39 20.46 29.79
CA ALA A 10 14.15 20.50 28.55
C ALA A 10 15.26 19.44 28.57
N GLY A 11 15.13 18.37 27.79
CA GLY A 11 16.12 17.30 27.78
C GLY A 11 15.92 16.26 26.67
N GLN A 12 16.93 16.15 25.81
CA GLN A 12 17.12 15.12 24.77
C GLN A 12 16.11 15.14 23.60
N GLY A 13 16.58 14.62 22.46
CA GLY A 13 15.86 14.65 21.18
C GLY A 13 14.69 13.69 21.13
N ALA A 14 13.59 14.01 21.81
CA ALA A 14 12.32 13.34 21.61
C ALA A 14 11.86 13.53 20.16
N GLY A 15 12.00 12.47 19.36
CA GLY A 15 11.38 12.39 18.03
C GLY A 15 9.87 12.48 18.19
N GLY A 16 9.35 13.71 18.14
CA GLY A 16 7.99 14.06 18.50
C GLY A 16 7.00 13.23 17.69
N ARG A 17 6.42 12.21 18.32
CA ARG A 17 5.50 11.29 17.66
C ARG A 17 4.30 12.10 17.21
N VAL A 18 4.22 12.42 15.91
CA VAL A 18 3.16 13.26 15.35
C VAL A 18 1.81 12.65 15.72
N VAL A 19 1.14 13.29 16.67
CA VAL A 19 -0.19 12.87 17.13
C VAL A 19 -1.18 13.45 16.14
N GLY A 20 -1.64 12.61 15.22
CA GLY A 20 -2.77 12.96 14.35
C GLY A 20 -3.99 13.38 15.18
N PRO A 21 -4.88 14.22 14.63
CA PRO A 21 -5.95 14.82 15.39
C PRO A 21 -6.87 13.74 15.96
N ARG A 22 -7.36 13.97 17.18
CA ARG A 22 -8.05 12.93 17.92
C ARG A 22 -9.44 12.72 17.36
N THR A 23 -9.75 11.49 16.98
CA THR A 23 -11.11 11.10 16.58
C THR A 23 -12.07 11.22 17.77
N VAL A 24 -13.19 11.90 17.56
CA VAL A 24 -14.27 12.10 18.52
C VAL A 24 -15.62 11.88 17.84
N LEU A 25 -16.68 11.66 18.63
CA LEU A 25 -18.06 11.78 18.14
C LEU A 25 -18.54 13.19 18.41
N TRP A 26 -19.15 13.82 17.41
CA TRP A 26 -19.76 15.14 17.53
C TRP A 26 -21.27 15.03 17.35
N GLN A 27 -22.03 15.58 18.30
CA GLN A 27 -23.47 15.76 18.15
C GLN A 27 -23.72 17.03 17.31
N TYR A 28 -24.16 16.84 16.07
CA TYR A 28 -24.49 17.90 15.13
C TYR A 28 -25.92 18.44 15.36
N ASP A 29 -26.81 17.63 15.91
CA ASP A 29 -28.17 18.06 16.26
C ASP A 29 -28.14 18.98 17.48
N LYS A 30 -28.46 20.26 17.23
CA LYS A 30 -28.48 21.33 18.24
C LYS A 30 -29.81 21.43 18.99
N GLU A 31 -30.88 20.83 18.45
CA GLU A 31 -32.23 20.90 19.00
C GLU A 31 -32.51 19.68 19.90
N ASN A 32 -31.99 18.52 19.52
CA ASN A 32 -32.07 17.28 20.29
C ASN A 32 -30.69 16.65 20.48
N ALA A 33 -30.02 17.01 21.58
CA ALA A 33 -28.72 16.46 21.95
C ALA A 33 -28.70 14.92 22.13
N MET A 34 -29.87 14.28 22.32
CA MET A 34 -30.03 12.83 22.43
C MET A 34 -30.38 12.14 21.10
N ASN A 35 -30.51 12.88 20.00
CA ASN A 35 -30.76 12.30 18.69
C ASN A 35 -29.53 11.51 18.20
N ASN A 36 -29.65 10.18 18.15
CA ASN A 36 -28.57 9.31 17.69
C ASN A 36 -28.25 9.47 16.19
N ARG A 37 -29.15 10.06 15.39
CA ARG A 37 -28.90 10.37 13.97
C ARG A 37 -28.07 11.63 13.74
N GLY A 38 -27.92 12.49 14.76
CA GLY A 38 -27.06 13.67 14.70
C GLY A 38 -25.60 13.39 15.07
N LEU A 39 -25.27 12.17 15.52
CA LEU A 39 -23.91 11.78 15.87
C LEU A 39 -23.07 11.52 14.61
N VAL A 40 -22.09 12.38 14.37
CA VAL A 40 -21.12 12.25 13.27
C VAL A 40 -19.71 11.97 13.80
N MET A 41 -18.89 11.29 13.00
CA MET A 41 -17.46 11.19 13.24
C MET A 41 -16.82 12.57 13.04
N ALA A 42 -15.90 12.95 13.93
CA ALA A 42 -15.22 14.24 13.90
C ALA A 42 -13.75 14.13 14.35
N TYR A 43 -12.95 15.13 13.97
CA TYR A 43 -11.59 15.31 14.46
C TYR A 43 -11.50 16.52 15.39
N GLU A 44 -10.87 16.33 16.55
CA GLU A 44 -10.42 17.38 17.48
C GLU A 44 -9.06 17.91 16.97
N GLU A 45 -9.12 18.90 16.07
CA GLU A 45 -7.97 19.70 15.58
C GLU A 45 -7.88 21.00 16.43
N SER A 46 -7.55 22.16 15.84
CA SER A 46 -7.75 23.48 16.49
C SER A 46 -9.23 23.81 16.76
N THR A 47 -10.13 23.10 16.08
CA THR A 47 -11.58 23.11 16.24
C THR A 47 -12.08 21.68 16.05
N VAL A 48 -13.23 21.32 16.65
CA VAL A 48 -13.90 20.05 16.32
C VAL A 48 -14.58 20.21 14.97
N ARG A 49 -14.20 19.37 13.99
CA ARG A 49 -14.74 19.39 12.62
C ARG A 49 -15.26 17.99 12.23
N PRO A 50 -16.38 17.88 11.50
CA PRO A 50 -16.89 16.60 11.05
C PRO A 50 -15.92 15.99 10.01
N VAL A 51 -15.84 14.67 9.96
CA VAL A 51 -15.07 13.97 8.93
C VAL A 51 -15.92 13.81 7.67
N VAL A 52 -15.31 14.07 6.54
CA VAL A 52 -15.74 13.64 5.19
C VAL A 52 -14.59 12.83 4.59
N SER A 53 -14.86 12.03 3.56
CA SER A 53 -13.83 11.31 2.82
C SER A 53 -12.76 12.27 2.28
N ASP A 54 -11.51 11.80 2.31
CA ASP A 54 -10.37 12.42 1.68
C ASP A 54 -10.39 12.23 0.15
N ILE A 55 -9.35 12.74 -0.53
CA ILE A 55 -9.07 12.54 -1.95
C ILE A 55 -7.92 11.54 -2.07
N ASP A 56 -8.28 10.31 -2.44
CA ASP A 56 -7.33 9.22 -2.57
C ASP A 56 -6.52 9.37 -3.87
N ALA A 57 -5.23 9.66 -3.73
CA ALA A 57 -4.36 9.85 -4.87
C ALA A 57 -4.04 8.50 -5.52
N ILE A 58 -4.61 8.19 -6.68
CA ILE A 58 -4.36 6.91 -7.36
C ILE A 58 -2.87 6.75 -7.72
N LEU A 59 -2.26 7.73 -8.41
CA LEU A 59 -0.82 7.79 -8.69
C LEU A 59 -0.37 9.23 -8.98
N ILE A 60 0.95 9.47 -9.01
CA ILE A 60 1.55 10.72 -9.50
C ILE A 60 2.41 10.41 -10.73
N GLY A 61 2.09 11.05 -11.85
CA GLY A 61 2.90 11.04 -13.07
C GLY A 61 3.83 12.25 -13.14
N SER A 62 5.09 12.02 -13.49
CA SER A 62 6.11 13.08 -13.63
C SER A 62 7.05 12.82 -14.81
N ARG A 63 7.83 13.81 -15.23
CA ARG A 63 8.83 13.69 -16.30
C ARG A 63 10.15 14.31 -15.84
N GLY A 64 11.25 13.58 -16.00
CA GLY A 64 12.60 14.04 -15.62
C GLY A 64 12.85 14.11 -14.10
N VAL A 65 11.99 13.52 -13.28
CA VAL A 65 12.19 13.42 -11.83
C VAL A 65 13.04 12.19 -11.50
N VAL A 66 14.08 12.38 -10.68
CA VAL A 66 14.87 11.28 -10.10
C VAL A 66 14.19 10.81 -8.83
N PHE A 67 13.63 9.60 -8.88
CA PHE A 67 13.05 8.93 -7.71
C PHE A 67 14.14 8.22 -6.92
N GLN A 68 14.03 8.23 -5.59
CA GLN A 68 14.89 7.44 -4.72
C GLN A 68 14.39 5.99 -4.69
N HIS A 69 15.27 5.01 -4.46
CA HIS A 69 14.83 3.61 -4.41
C HIS A 69 13.83 3.37 -3.26
N LEU A 70 12.88 2.46 -3.47
CA LEU A 70 12.04 1.94 -2.39
C LEU A 70 12.91 1.39 -1.24
N PRO A 71 12.59 1.69 0.03
CA PRO A 71 13.28 1.08 1.16
C PRO A 71 13.24 -0.45 1.07
N PRO A 72 14.33 -1.20 1.37
CA PRO A 72 14.36 -2.66 1.20
C PRO A 72 13.28 -3.44 1.94
N ALA A 73 12.70 -2.87 3.01
CA ALA A 73 11.53 -3.44 3.69
C ALA A 73 10.24 -3.35 2.86
N GLN A 74 10.06 -2.28 2.07
CA GLN A 74 8.95 -2.13 1.12
C GLN A 74 9.15 -3.01 -0.11
N VAL A 75 10.37 -3.14 -0.64
CA VAL A 75 10.67 -4.08 -1.76
C VAL A 75 10.26 -5.52 -1.41
N LYS A 76 10.53 -5.96 -0.17
CA LYS A 76 10.05 -7.27 0.34
C LYS A 76 8.54 -7.35 0.49
N GLN A 77 7.86 -6.24 0.79
CA GLN A 77 6.40 -6.17 0.87
C GLN A 77 5.74 -6.19 -0.51
N VAL A 78 6.36 -5.59 -1.53
CA VAL A 78 5.95 -5.72 -2.95
C VAL A 78 6.07 -7.18 -3.39
N HIS A 79 7.18 -7.85 -3.03
CA HIS A 79 7.39 -9.27 -3.34
C HIS A 79 6.31 -10.17 -2.70
N TRP A 80 6.10 -10.01 -1.39
CA TRP A 80 5.03 -10.68 -0.66
C TRP A 80 3.64 -10.42 -1.27
N CYS A 81 3.36 -9.17 -1.66
CA CYS A 81 2.09 -8.83 -2.32
C CYS A 81 1.91 -9.60 -3.63
N CYS A 82 2.95 -9.72 -4.46
CA CYS A 82 2.92 -10.53 -5.69
C CYS A 82 2.70 -12.02 -5.41
N GLU A 83 3.35 -12.57 -4.38
CA GLU A 83 3.22 -14.00 -3.98
C GLU A 83 1.81 -14.34 -3.48
N GLU A 84 1.14 -13.44 -2.75
CA GLU A 84 -0.25 -13.64 -2.31
C GLU A 84 -1.26 -13.36 -3.44
N ILE A 85 -0.99 -12.40 -4.34
CA ILE A 85 -1.77 -12.21 -5.58
C ILE A 85 -1.73 -13.51 -6.40
N GLN A 86 -0.55 -14.10 -6.59
CA GLN A 86 -0.40 -15.35 -7.34
C GLN A 86 -1.22 -16.49 -6.73
N GLN A 87 -1.13 -16.72 -5.42
CA GLN A 87 -1.95 -17.74 -4.73
C GLN A 87 -3.46 -17.52 -4.91
N ILE A 88 -3.91 -16.26 -4.96
CA ILE A 88 -5.32 -15.92 -5.22
C ILE A 88 -5.73 -16.25 -6.67
N LEU A 89 -4.84 -16.05 -7.64
CA LEU A 89 -5.06 -16.35 -9.07
C LEU A 89 -4.94 -17.85 -9.38
N ASP A 90 -4.03 -18.57 -8.73
CA ASP A 90 -3.88 -20.04 -8.80
C ASP A 90 -5.12 -20.80 -8.29
N SER A 91 -5.90 -20.18 -7.40
CA SER A 91 -7.10 -20.78 -6.79
C SER A 91 -8.37 -19.97 -7.08
N PRO A 92 -8.96 -20.01 -8.31
CA PRO A 92 -10.17 -19.25 -8.63
C PRO A 92 -11.35 -19.57 -7.71
N SER A 93 -12.09 -18.54 -7.29
CA SER A 93 -13.24 -18.61 -6.38
C SER A 93 -14.40 -17.75 -6.90
N GLU A 94 -15.61 -17.90 -6.34
CA GLU A 94 -16.70 -16.93 -6.51
C GLU A 94 -16.60 -15.77 -5.49
N GLU A 95 -15.61 -15.69 -4.62
CA GLU A 95 -15.49 -14.61 -3.62
C GLU A 95 -14.82 -13.34 -4.20
N PRO A 96 -15.33 -12.13 -3.90
CA PRO A 96 -14.79 -10.87 -4.40
C PRO A 96 -13.41 -10.57 -3.80
N TRP A 97 -12.62 -9.74 -4.50
CA TRP A 97 -11.20 -9.48 -4.19
C TRP A 97 -10.96 -9.19 -2.71
N VAL A 98 -11.69 -8.22 -2.14
CA VAL A 98 -11.51 -7.78 -0.74
C VAL A 98 -11.77 -8.90 0.28
N SER A 99 -12.70 -9.82 -0.01
CA SER A 99 -12.95 -10.98 0.86
C SER A 99 -11.76 -11.95 0.85
N ARG A 100 -11.19 -12.20 -0.33
CA ARG A 100 -10.06 -13.12 -0.52
C ARG A 100 -8.76 -12.53 0.07
N TRP A 101 -8.51 -11.24 -0.16
CA TRP A 101 -7.39 -10.53 0.44
C TRP A 101 -7.49 -10.44 1.97
N LEU A 102 -8.71 -10.33 2.52
CA LEU A 102 -8.92 -10.38 3.96
C LEU A 102 -8.51 -11.75 4.57
N GLU A 103 -8.72 -12.87 3.89
CA GLU A 103 -8.23 -14.18 4.37
C GLU A 103 -6.70 -14.28 4.32
N VAL A 104 -6.03 -13.75 3.29
CA VAL A 104 -4.57 -13.57 3.27
C VAL A 104 -4.10 -12.78 4.50
N LEU A 105 -4.70 -11.61 4.77
CA LEU A 105 -4.32 -10.77 5.90
C LEU A 105 -4.63 -11.39 7.29
N LYS A 106 -5.54 -12.36 7.35
CA LYS A 106 -5.86 -13.14 8.56
C LYS A 106 -4.84 -14.26 8.84
N GLN A 107 -4.01 -14.66 7.87
CA GLN A 107 -3.00 -15.71 8.07
C GLN A 107 -1.92 -15.31 9.10
N PRO A 108 -1.27 -16.27 9.79
CA PRO A 108 -0.15 -15.98 10.70
C PRO A 108 1.14 -15.52 9.99
N SER A 109 1.28 -15.87 8.72
CA SER A 109 2.34 -15.44 7.78
C SER A 109 2.23 -13.96 7.42
N SER A 110 1.01 -13.42 7.34
CA SER A 110 0.76 -12.03 6.94
C SER A 110 1.61 -11.06 7.79
N PRO A 111 2.44 -10.22 7.15
CA PRO A 111 3.39 -9.39 7.86
C PRO A 111 2.67 -8.36 8.74
N GLN A 112 3.16 -8.24 9.98
CA GLN A 112 2.68 -7.25 10.94
C GLN A 112 3.28 -5.88 10.64
N HIS A 113 3.01 -5.35 9.44
CA HIS A 113 3.48 -4.05 9.02
C HIS A 113 2.84 -2.94 9.86
N ARG A 114 3.71 -2.08 10.40
CA ARG A 114 3.33 -0.74 10.82
C ARG A 114 3.38 0.14 9.57
N ILE A 115 2.20 0.53 9.07
CA ILE A 115 2.09 1.50 7.98
C ILE A 115 2.86 2.78 8.39
N PRO A 116 3.76 3.32 7.54
CA PRO A 116 4.47 4.55 7.86
C PRO A 116 3.53 5.77 7.92
N PRO A 117 3.91 6.87 8.60
CA PRO A 117 3.21 8.14 8.47
C PRO A 117 3.21 8.58 7.00
N GLY A 118 2.04 8.88 6.43
CA GLY A 118 1.91 9.17 5.00
C GLY A 118 1.95 7.92 4.10
N GLY A 119 1.78 6.71 4.65
CA GLY A 119 1.63 5.49 3.85
C GLY A 119 2.95 4.88 3.33
N PHE A 120 2.85 4.08 2.28
CA PHE A 120 3.98 3.46 1.59
C PHE A 120 4.36 4.28 0.34
N GLY A 121 5.50 3.96 -0.28
CA GLY A 121 6.06 4.66 -1.43
C GLY A 121 7.55 4.97 -1.27
N ASP A 122 8.16 5.50 -2.33
CA ASP A 122 9.56 5.93 -2.30
C ASP A 122 9.73 7.30 -1.62
N PRO A 123 10.92 7.64 -1.09
CA PRO A 123 11.13 8.90 -0.38
C PRO A 123 10.86 10.18 -1.19
N THR A 124 11.03 10.16 -2.52
CA THR A 124 10.73 11.31 -3.38
C THR A 124 9.21 11.47 -3.52
N SER A 125 8.48 10.39 -3.87
CA SER A 125 7.00 10.41 -3.94
C SER A 125 6.35 10.74 -2.59
N HIS A 126 6.89 10.21 -1.50
CA HIS A 126 6.44 10.49 -0.14
C HIS A 126 6.61 11.98 0.19
N SER A 127 7.75 12.60 -0.16
CA SER A 127 7.98 14.03 0.06
C SER A 127 6.98 14.94 -0.68
N PHE A 128 6.49 14.53 -1.87
CA PHE A 128 5.44 15.26 -2.59
C PHE A 128 4.10 15.18 -1.88
N MET A 129 3.72 13.99 -1.40
CA MET A 129 2.48 13.78 -0.66
C MET A 129 2.51 14.47 0.71
N GLU A 130 3.63 14.42 1.43
CA GLU A 130 3.83 15.18 2.68
C GLU A 130 3.75 16.69 2.44
N SER A 131 4.37 17.20 1.37
CA SER A 131 4.25 18.62 0.97
C SER A 131 2.81 19.02 0.66
N LEU A 132 2.02 18.13 0.03
CA LEU A 132 0.61 18.36 -0.24
C LEU A 132 -0.22 18.35 1.05
N MET A 133 -0.05 17.34 1.92
CA MET A 133 -0.71 17.27 3.23
C MET A 133 -0.42 18.52 4.08
N ASN A 134 0.85 18.92 4.17
CA ASN A 134 1.27 20.12 4.92
C ASN A 134 0.71 21.42 4.32
N LYS A 135 0.55 21.50 2.99
CA LYS A 135 -0.06 22.67 2.32
C LYS A 135 -1.58 22.76 2.54
N MET A 136 -2.25 21.62 2.70
CA MET A 136 -3.69 21.57 2.99
C MET A 136 -4.00 21.79 4.48
N GLN A 137 -3.05 21.48 5.37
CA GLN A 137 -3.17 21.62 6.83
C GLN A 137 -3.76 22.98 7.26
N GLY A 138 -4.73 22.94 8.20
CA GLY A 138 -5.44 24.13 8.68
C GLY A 138 -6.59 24.59 7.77
N THR A 139 -6.49 24.39 6.45
CA THR A 139 -7.62 24.62 5.53
C THR A 139 -8.59 23.44 5.53
N SER A 140 -8.10 22.23 5.20
CA SER A 140 -8.84 20.98 5.14
C SER A 140 -7.89 19.79 5.27
N GLY A 141 -8.37 18.66 5.75
CA GLY A 141 -7.64 17.39 5.70
C GLY A 141 -8.12 16.55 4.52
N ALA A 142 -8.11 17.11 3.31
CA ALA A 142 -8.59 16.46 2.10
C ALA A 142 -7.57 15.50 1.44
N VAL A 143 -6.37 15.38 2.01
CA VAL A 143 -5.37 14.34 1.69
C VAL A 143 -4.70 13.96 3.01
N ARG A 144 -4.61 12.68 3.35
CA ARG A 144 -4.03 12.21 4.64
C ARG A 144 -3.04 11.05 4.53
N HIS A 145 -2.85 10.47 3.34
CA HIS A 145 -1.88 9.41 3.08
C HIS A 145 -1.21 9.58 1.71
N GLY A 146 -0.25 8.70 1.42
CA GLY A 146 0.38 8.56 0.11
C GLY A 146 -0.53 7.86 -0.90
N ALA A 147 -0.02 7.69 -2.12
CA ALA A 147 -0.81 7.24 -3.25
C ALA A 147 -1.04 5.71 -3.29
N GLU A 148 -2.21 5.29 -3.78
CA GLU A 148 -2.67 3.89 -3.79
C GLU A 148 -1.85 2.96 -4.72
N CYS A 149 -1.11 3.54 -5.66
CA CYS A 149 -0.05 2.86 -6.41
C CYS A 149 0.99 2.18 -5.50
N SER A 150 1.13 2.65 -4.26
CA SER A 150 2.05 2.11 -3.25
C SER A 150 1.35 1.29 -2.16
N ASN A 151 0.03 1.14 -2.18
CA ASN A 151 -0.70 0.37 -1.16
C ASN A 151 -0.54 -1.15 -1.38
N PHE A 152 0.63 -1.66 -0.98
CA PHE A 152 0.98 -3.08 -1.05
C PHE A 152 0.44 -3.90 0.14
N TYR A 153 -0.33 -3.29 1.05
CA TYR A 153 -0.86 -3.98 2.24
C TYR A 153 -2.33 -4.32 2.11
N PHE A 154 -3.10 -3.38 1.57
CA PHE A 154 -4.53 -3.53 1.29
C PHE A 154 -4.82 -2.98 -0.12
N PRO A 155 -4.21 -3.54 -1.18
CA PRO A 155 -4.44 -3.09 -2.55
C PRO A 155 -5.93 -3.16 -2.88
N GLN A 156 -6.52 -1.99 -3.13
CA GLN A 156 -7.95 -1.82 -3.34
C GLN A 156 -8.38 -2.26 -4.75
N GLU A 157 -9.69 -2.36 -4.94
CA GLU A 157 -10.28 -2.44 -6.28
C GLU A 157 -10.17 -1.09 -7.00
N LEU A 158 -10.44 -1.06 -8.30
CA LEU A 158 -10.30 0.13 -9.13
C LEU A 158 -11.67 0.77 -9.36
N ASP A 159 -11.77 2.08 -9.17
CA ASP A 159 -12.96 2.87 -9.49
C ASP A 159 -13.28 2.89 -10.99
N ASP A 160 -14.56 3.08 -11.33
CA ASP A 160 -15.00 3.30 -12.71
C ASP A 160 -14.47 4.63 -13.31
N GLU A 161 -14.39 5.68 -12.48
CA GLU A 161 -14.06 7.06 -12.87
C GLU A 161 -12.93 7.68 -12.04
N TYR A 162 -12.06 8.45 -12.69
CA TYR A 162 -10.89 9.11 -12.10
C TYR A 162 -10.82 10.60 -12.44
N LEU A 163 -10.40 11.41 -11.47
CA LEU A 163 -10.07 12.82 -11.69
C LEU A 163 -8.60 12.98 -12.06
N VAL A 164 -8.30 13.34 -13.32
CA VAL A 164 -6.93 13.62 -13.76
C VAL A 164 -6.70 15.13 -13.78
N ILE A 165 -5.71 15.59 -13.03
CA ILE A 165 -5.22 16.98 -13.03
C ILE A 165 -3.94 17.03 -13.89
N TRP A 166 -3.90 17.91 -14.89
CA TRP A 166 -2.74 18.05 -15.79
C TRP A 166 -2.61 19.49 -16.31
N ASP A 167 -1.39 20.02 -16.28
CA ASP A 167 -1.05 21.41 -16.63
C ASP A 167 -1.29 21.75 -18.11
N GLN A 168 -1.26 20.74 -18.99
CA GLN A 168 -1.51 20.89 -20.42
C GLN A 168 -3.00 20.79 -20.81
N PHE A 169 -3.91 20.58 -19.85
CA PHE A 169 -5.33 20.84 -20.09
C PHE A 169 -5.61 22.35 -20.10
N SER A 170 -6.68 22.76 -20.78
CA SER A 170 -7.29 24.07 -20.54
C SER A 170 -7.80 24.18 -19.09
N PRO A 171 -7.97 25.39 -18.52
CA PRO A 171 -8.79 25.59 -17.32
C PRO A 171 -10.10 24.78 -17.39
N PRO A 172 -10.50 24.07 -16.32
CA PRO A 172 -9.98 24.15 -14.94
C PRO A 172 -8.73 23.29 -14.64
N TYR A 173 -7.98 22.85 -15.65
CA TYR A 173 -6.78 21.99 -15.54
C TYR A 173 -7.03 20.57 -15.03
N TRP A 174 -8.29 20.15 -14.95
CA TRP A 174 -8.68 18.78 -14.62
C TRP A 174 -9.82 18.29 -15.51
N ARG A 175 -9.94 16.95 -15.65
CA ARG A 175 -11.05 16.26 -16.33
C ARG A 175 -11.30 14.90 -15.67
N SER A 176 -12.55 14.44 -15.73
CA SER A 176 -12.88 13.05 -15.40
C SER A 176 -12.47 12.12 -16.55
N PHE A 177 -12.11 10.89 -16.22
CA PHE A 177 -11.73 9.82 -17.14
C PHE A 177 -12.33 8.50 -16.64
N SER A 178 -12.98 7.71 -17.50
CA SER A 178 -13.22 6.29 -17.16
C SER A 178 -11.90 5.52 -17.06
N GLN A 179 -11.85 4.38 -16.35
CA GLN A 179 -10.64 3.55 -16.23
C GLN A 179 -9.93 3.32 -17.59
N LYS A 180 -10.69 3.00 -18.65
CA LYS A 180 -10.16 2.76 -20.00
C LYS A 180 -9.57 4.01 -20.65
N GLU A 181 -10.17 5.17 -20.41
CA GLU A 181 -9.64 6.44 -20.91
C GLU A 181 -8.41 6.87 -20.11
N LEU A 182 -8.37 6.63 -18.80
CA LEU A 182 -7.18 6.83 -17.97
C LEU A 182 -6.02 5.96 -18.48
N GLN A 183 -6.22 4.67 -18.69
CA GLN A 183 -5.21 3.78 -19.29
C GLN A 183 -4.72 4.32 -20.64
N SER A 184 -5.65 4.77 -21.49
CA SER A 184 -5.35 5.37 -22.81
C SER A 184 -4.65 6.73 -22.74
N PHE A 185 -4.78 7.45 -21.63
CA PHE A 185 -4.06 8.70 -21.32
C PHE A 185 -2.65 8.41 -20.80
N LEU A 186 -2.52 7.47 -19.86
CA LEU A 186 -1.26 7.04 -19.25
C LEU A 186 -0.29 6.50 -20.32
N LEU A 187 -0.74 5.64 -21.24
CA LEU A 187 0.09 5.16 -22.36
C LEU A 187 0.62 6.29 -23.25
N LYS A 188 -0.17 7.35 -23.48
CA LYS A 188 0.28 8.54 -24.24
C LYS A 188 1.29 9.36 -23.44
N ARG A 189 1.11 9.48 -22.13
CA ARG A 189 2.08 10.18 -21.25
C ARG A 189 3.42 9.46 -21.18
N ILE A 190 3.45 8.13 -21.21
CA ILE A 190 4.72 7.36 -21.34
C ILE A 190 5.45 7.74 -22.63
N ALA A 191 4.75 7.82 -23.76
CA ALA A 191 5.34 8.27 -25.03
C ALA A 191 5.82 9.74 -25.00
N ASP A 192 5.22 10.61 -24.18
CA ASP A 192 5.68 11.98 -23.92
C ASP A 192 6.84 12.06 -22.90
N GLY A 193 7.35 10.90 -22.43
CA GLY A 193 8.45 10.77 -21.49
C GLY A 193 8.09 10.86 -20.00
N TYR A 194 6.81 10.67 -19.63
CA TYR A 194 6.41 10.58 -18.23
C TYR A 194 6.59 9.17 -17.66
N SER A 195 6.91 9.08 -16.37
CA SER A 195 6.87 7.85 -15.57
C SER A 195 5.97 8.02 -14.33
N PHE A 196 5.46 6.89 -13.83
CA PHE A 196 4.63 6.78 -12.63
C PHE A 196 4.71 5.35 -12.07
N PRO A 197 4.60 5.16 -10.75
CA PRO A 197 4.46 3.84 -10.15
C PRO A 197 3.07 3.26 -10.43
N VAL A 198 2.96 1.92 -10.40
CA VAL A 198 1.70 1.18 -10.53
C VAL A 198 1.62 0.09 -9.46
N ASN A 199 0.45 -0.15 -8.87
CA ASN A 199 0.30 -1.21 -7.87
C ASN A 199 0.39 -2.59 -8.56
N PRO A 200 1.15 -3.57 -8.05
CA PRO A 200 1.19 -4.93 -8.60
C PRO A 200 -0.19 -5.57 -8.76
N LYS A 201 -1.13 -5.28 -7.85
CA LYS A 201 -2.53 -5.75 -7.98
C LYS A 201 -3.12 -5.32 -9.32
N TRP A 202 -2.91 -4.07 -9.75
CA TRP A 202 -3.46 -3.59 -11.03
C TRP A 202 -2.85 -4.33 -12.21
N VAL A 203 -1.52 -4.46 -12.22
CA VAL A 203 -0.77 -5.13 -13.29
C VAL A 203 -1.15 -6.60 -13.44
N LEU A 204 -1.47 -7.28 -12.34
CA LEU A 204 -1.75 -8.72 -12.28
C LEU A 204 -3.24 -9.09 -12.30
N CYS A 205 -4.13 -8.22 -11.82
CA CYS A 205 -5.56 -8.49 -11.68
C CYS A 205 -6.43 -7.73 -12.68
N ASP A 206 -6.06 -6.51 -13.08
CA ASP A 206 -6.95 -5.58 -13.77
C ASP A 206 -6.57 -5.38 -15.25
N LYS A 207 -7.51 -5.68 -16.15
CA LYS A 207 -7.24 -5.71 -17.60
C LYS A 207 -6.74 -4.36 -18.14
N GLY A 208 -5.70 -4.42 -18.97
CA GLY A 208 -5.06 -3.26 -19.62
C GLY A 208 -3.87 -2.65 -18.86
N TRP A 209 -3.72 -2.91 -17.54
CA TRP A 209 -2.60 -2.37 -16.77
C TRP A 209 -1.26 -3.07 -17.04
N LEU A 210 -1.27 -4.34 -17.45
CA LEU A 210 -0.06 -5.04 -17.91
C LEU A 210 0.66 -4.26 -19.02
N SER A 211 -0.07 -3.82 -20.05
CA SER A 211 0.51 -3.06 -21.16
C SER A 211 1.03 -1.68 -20.76
N ILE A 212 0.58 -1.12 -19.64
CA ILE A 212 1.14 0.11 -19.05
C ILE A 212 2.48 -0.20 -18.36
N PHE A 213 2.55 -1.29 -17.59
CA PHE A 213 3.78 -1.75 -16.96
C PHE A 213 4.85 -2.14 -17.99
N GLU A 214 4.46 -2.85 -19.05
CA GLU A 214 5.32 -3.18 -20.19
C GLU A 214 5.81 -1.93 -20.93
N ALA A 215 4.95 -0.93 -21.15
CA ALA A 215 5.34 0.35 -21.76
C ALA A 215 6.31 1.15 -20.87
N LEU A 216 6.14 1.14 -19.55
CA LEU A 216 7.10 1.72 -18.61
C LEU A 216 8.45 0.98 -18.63
N LEU A 217 8.44 -0.36 -18.70
CA LEU A 217 9.66 -1.16 -18.82
C LEU A 217 10.36 -1.01 -20.18
N ALA A 218 9.64 -0.67 -21.25
CA ALA A 218 10.20 -0.42 -22.58
C ALA A 218 10.66 1.03 -22.81
N SER A 219 10.20 2.00 -22.00
CA SER A 219 10.60 3.40 -22.12
C SER A 219 12.00 3.63 -21.52
N GLU A 220 12.91 4.14 -22.33
CA GLU A 220 14.24 4.62 -21.90
C GLU A 220 14.12 5.70 -20.81
N GLN A 221 13.15 6.61 -20.97
CA GLN A 221 12.92 7.75 -20.08
C GLN A 221 12.41 7.31 -18.70
N ALA A 222 11.74 6.16 -18.61
CA ALA A 222 11.22 5.61 -17.36
C ALA A 222 12.21 4.69 -16.62
N GLN A 223 13.32 4.24 -17.23
CA GLN A 223 14.22 3.23 -16.63
C GLN A 223 14.70 3.59 -15.23
N ALA A 224 15.12 4.84 -15.01
CA ALA A 224 15.59 5.30 -13.70
C ALA A 224 14.48 5.24 -12.62
N SER A 225 13.23 5.53 -13.00
CA SER A 225 12.08 5.42 -12.10
C SER A 225 11.69 3.95 -11.87
N MET A 226 11.77 3.11 -12.90
CA MET A 226 11.52 1.67 -12.78
C MET A 226 12.60 0.96 -11.95
N GLU A 227 13.84 1.42 -11.93
CA GLU A 227 14.88 0.93 -11.00
C GLU A 227 14.72 1.47 -9.58
N ALA A 228 14.04 2.62 -9.41
CA ALA A 228 13.65 3.13 -8.09
C ALA A 228 12.51 2.29 -7.46
N TRP A 229 11.45 2.00 -8.23
CA TRP A 229 10.25 1.31 -7.73
C TRP A 229 10.30 -0.22 -7.83
N PHE A 230 10.93 -0.76 -8.87
CA PHE A 230 11.03 -2.20 -9.12
C PHE A 230 12.48 -2.57 -9.48
N PRO A 231 13.42 -2.57 -8.50
CA PRO A 231 14.83 -2.78 -8.79
C PRO A 231 15.07 -4.09 -9.54
N SER A 232 15.79 -4.08 -10.65
CA SER A 232 16.06 -5.26 -11.48
C SER A 232 16.74 -6.38 -10.69
N ALA A 233 17.69 -6.01 -9.82
CA ALA A 233 18.36 -6.93 -8.91
C ALA A 233 17.45 -7.59 -7.84
N SER A 234 16.16 -7.23 -7.76
CA SER A 234 15.19 -7.83 -6.83
C SER A 234 14.32 -8.95 -7.44
N GLY A 235 14.37 -9.17 -8.75
CA GLY A 235 13.54 -10.17 -9.45
C GLY A 235 12.05 -9.83 -9.57
N LEU A 236 11.62 -8.65 -9.09
CA LEU A 236 10.21 -8.24 -9.06
C LEU A 236 9.59 -8.09 -10.45
N ARG A 237 10.35 -7.62 -11.46
CA ARG A 237 9.83 -7.44 -12.83
C ARG A 237 9.54 -8.80 -13.45
N GLU A 238 10.46 -9.73 -13.26
CA GLU A 238 10.44 -11.10 -13.76
C GLU A 238 9.31 -11.90 -13.10
N LEU A 239 9.10 -11.70 -11.78
CA LEU A 239 7.97 -12.25 -11.03
C LEU A 239 6.63 -11.71 -11.55
N ILE A 240 6.45 -10.39 -11.63
CA ILE A 240 5.20 -9.80 -12.13
C ILE A 240 4.90 -10.28 -13.56
N LEU A 241 5.89 -10.27 -14.45
CA LEU A 241 5.72 -10.74 -15.83
C LEU A 241 5.54 -12.27 -15.93
N SER A 242 5.96 -13.09 -14.96
CA SER A 242 5.69 -14.54 -14.95
C SER A 242 4.28 -14.87 -14.46
N ILE A 243 3.80 -14.18 -13.43
CA ILE A 243 2.41 -14.28 -12.93
C ILE A 243 1.45 -13.82 -14.04
N ALA A 244 1.69 -12.65 -14.65
CA ALA A 244 0.84 -12.12 -15.72
C ALA A 244 0.74 -13.05 -16.96
N ARG A 245 1.83 -13.75 -17.32
CA ARG A 245 1.80 -14.76 -18.40
C ARG A 245 1.06 -16.04 -18.03
N THR A 246 1.04 -16.40 -16.74
CA THR A 246 0.35 -17.59 -16.22
C THR A 246 -1.16 -17.33 -16.06
N HIS A 247 -1.55 -16.09 -15.71
CA HIS A 247 -2.94 -15.67 -15.47
C HIS A 247 -3.32 -14.47 -16.37
N PRO A 248 -3.33 -14.61 -17.72
CA PRO A 248 -3.49 -13.50 -18.65
C PRO A 248 -4.86 -12.79 -18.59
N GLU A 249 -5.87 -13.44 -18.02
CA GLU A 249 -7.19 -12.86 -17.79
C GLU A 249 -7.29 -12.03 -16.50
N GLY A 250 -6.26 -12.07 -15.64
CA GLY A 250 -6.23 -11.42 -14.34
C GLY A 250 -7.21 -12.02 -13.34
N PHE A 251 -7.75 -11.18 -12.45
CA PHE A 251 -8.76 -11.59 -11.47
C PHE A 251 -10.15 -11.52 -12.11
N ILE A 252 -10.75 -12.69 -12.35
CA ILE A 252 -12.11 -12.79 -12.87
C ILE A 252 -13.08 -12.85 -11.69
N ASP A 253 -13.70 -11.72 -11.34
CA ASP A 253 -14.91 -11.79 -10.52
C ASP A 253 -16.03 -12.49 -11.31
N ARG A 254 -16.67 -13.46 -10.65
CA ARG A 254 -17.81 -14.21 -11.19
C ARG A 254 -19.16 -13.66 -10.68
N ARG A 255 -19.15 -12.74 -9.71
CA ARG A 255 -20.34 -12.17 -9.07
C ARG A 255 -20.90 -10.92 -9.73
N ALA A 256 -20.22 -10.26 -10.66
CA ALA A 256 -20.74 -9.13 -11.44
C ALA A 256 -22.07 -9.40 -12.21
N SER A 257 -22.60 -10.63 -12.15
CA SER A 257 -23.92 -11.06 -12.65
C SER A 257 -24.98 -11.30 -11.56
N ARG A 258 -24.67 -11.09 -10.27
CA ARG A 258 -25.52 -11.37 -9.10
C ARG A 258 -25.47 -10.19 -8.12
N GLU A 259 -26.63 -9.77 -7.60
CA GLU A 259 -26.76 -8.67 -6.63
C GLU A 259 -26.26 -9.06 -5.23
N GLY A 260 -24.94 -9.28 -5.10
CA GLY A 260 -24.27 -9.49 -3.82
C GLY A 260 -24.07 -8.19 -3.05
N VAL A 261 -24.01 -8.27 -1.72
CA VAL A 261 -23.46 -7.19 -0.89
C VAL A 261 -21.99 -7.47 -0.67
N ASP A 262 -21.14 -6.79 -1.44
CA ASP A 262 -19.70 -6.99 -1.36
C ASP A 262 -19.10 -6.45 -0.05
N LEU A 263 -17.90 -6.94 0.25
CA LEU A 263 -17.20 -6.61 1.48
C LEU A 263 -16.38 -5.34 1.29
N ASP A 264 -17.00 -4.21 1.61
CA ASP A 264 -16.36 -2.90 1.78
C ASP A 264 -14.96 -2.98 2.48
N PRO A 265 -13.93 -2.28 1.96
CA PRO A 265 -12.58 -2.24 2.53
C PRO A 265 -12.51 -1.85 4.01
N ASP A 266 -13.26 -0.83 4.45
CA ASP A 266 -13.25 -0.37 5.85
C ASP A 266 -13.79 -1.45 6.78
N ARG A 267 -14.88 -2.10 6.38
CA ARG A 267 -15.47 -3.26 7.06
C ARG A 267 -14.52 -4.45 7.09
N ALA A 268 -13.75 -4.70 6.02
CA ALA A 268 -12.71 -5.72 6.00
C ALA A 268 -11.57 -5.41 6.98
N GLU A 269 -11.07 -4.17 7.03
CA GLU A 269 -10.01 -3.76 7.95
C GLU A 269 -10.50 -3.80 9.41
N MET A 270 -11.77 -3.45 9.67
CA MET A 270 -12.44 -3.64 10.97
C MET A 270 -12.54 -5.13 11.37
N LEU A 271 -12.90 -6.03 10.45
CA LEU A 271 -12.90 -7.47 10.68
C LEU A 271 -11.48 -8.01 10.97
N LEU A 272 -10.46 -7.48 10.28
CA LEU A 272 -9.06 -7.82 10.50
C LEU A 272 -8.57 -7.39 11.89
N ARG A 273 -8.87 -6.15 12.30
CA ARG A 273 -8.63 -5.61 13.65
C ARG A 273 -9.31 -6.46 14.72
N ARG A 274 -10.54 -6.94 14.48
CA ARG A 274 -11.29 -7.85 15.35
C ARG A 274 -10.61 -9.22 15.46
N HIS A 275 -10.29 -9.88 14.34
CA HIS A 275 -9.59 -11.18 14.32
C HIS A 275 -8.27 -11.12 15.07
N ARG A 276 -7.39 -10.16 14.75
CA ARG A 276 -6.09 -9.99 15.42
C ARG A 276 -6.23 -9.74 16.93
N SER A 277 -7.31 -9.11 17.36
CA SER A 277 -7.62 -8.93 18.80
C SER A 277 -8.10 -10.22 19.46
N LEU A 278 -8.95 -11.00 18.81
CA LEU A 278 -9.35 -12.34 19.29
C LEU A 278 -8.16 -13.32 19.36
N GLN A 279 -7.26 -13.31 18.38
CA GLN A 279 -6.04 -14.14 18.41
C GLN A 279 -5.05 -13.73 19.52
N ARG A 280 -5.05 -12.45 19.94
CA ARG A 280 -4.31 -11.99 21.13
C ARG A 280 -4.98 -12.47 22.43
N ALA A 281 -6.30 -12.38 22.52
CA ALA A 281 -7.07 -12.88 23.67
C ALA A 281 -6.94 -14.41 23.84
N LYS A 282 -7.06 -15.18 22.75
CA LYS A 282 -6.89 -16.64 22.72
C LYS A 282 -5.51 -17.06 23.25
N ARG A 283 -4.43 -16.40 22.80
CA ARG A 283 -3.06 -16.64 23.29
C ARG A 283 -2.90 -16.32 24.78
N LYS A 284 -3.44 -15.19 25.27
CA LYS A 284 -3.45 -14.86 26.70
C LYS A 284 -4.19 -15.92 27.54
N LEU A 285 -5.36 -16.37 27.09
CA LEU A 285 -6.13 -17.42 27.78
C LEU A 285 -5.40 -18.77 27.80
N GLN A 286 -4.73 -19.14 26.71
CA GLN A 286 -3.89 -20.35 26.65
C GLN A 286 -2.71 -20.28 27.62
N ALA A 287 -2.04 -19.12 27.74
CA ALA A 287 -0.97 -18.91 28.72
C ALA A 287 -1.48 -19.04 30.16
N LEU A 288 -2.63 -18.43 30.48
CA LEU A 288 -3.27 -18.55 31.81
C LEU A 288 -3.68 -19.99 32.14
N LYS A 289 -4.18 -20.76 31.15
CA LYS A 289 -4.47 -22.19 31.34
C LYS A 289 -3.21 -23.01 31.65
N ARG A 290 -2.08 -22.75 30.97
CA ARG A 290 -0.79 -23.41 31.25
C ARG A 290 -0.32 -23.12 32.68
N LEU A 291 -0.34 -21.85 33.10
CA LEU A 291 0.06 -21.43 34.46
C LEU A 291 -0.78 -22.11 35.56
N ARG A 292 -2.11 -22.20 35.38
CA ARG A 292 -2.99 -22.90 36.34
C ARG A 292 -2.72 -24.42 36.39
N GLY A 293 -2.43 -25.04 35.24
CA GLY A 293 -2.05 -26.46 35.18
C GLY A 293 -0.78 -26.76 35.99
N THR A 294 0.23 -25.89 35.94
CA THR A 294 1.45 -26.04 36.74
C THR A 294 1.25 -25.83 38.24
N THR A 295 0.22 -25.10 38.68
CA THR A 295 -0.07 -24.95 40.12
C THR A 295 -0.70 -26.21 40.72
N ALA A 296 -1.61 -26.87 39.99
CA ALA A 296 -2.31 -28.07 40.49
C ALA A 296 -1.38 -29.25 40.78
N LEU A 297 -0.31 -29.41 39.99
CA LEU A 297 0.68 -30.48 40.16
C LEU A 297 1.69 -30.26 41.29
N ARG A 298 1.63 -29.13 42.01
CA ARG A 298 2.51 -28.85 43.15
C ARG A 298 1.82 -28.99 44.53
N SER A 299 0.63 -29.59 44.56
CA SER A 299 0.05 -30.11 45.80
C SER A 299 0.82 -31.36 46.23
N THR A 300 1.92 -31.14 46.97
CA THR A 300 2.73 -32.24 47.52
C THR A 300 1.89 -33.03 48.51
N LYS A 301 1.73 -34.33 48.22
CA LYS A 301 1.22 -35.34 49.14
C LYS A 301 1.92 -35.15 50.50
N PRO A 302 1.19 -34.97 51.63
CA PRO A 302 1.84 -34.74 52.92
C PRO A 302 2.72 -35.95 53.27
N GLU A 303 3.99 -35.69 53.43
CA GLU A 303 4.99 -36.70 53.74
C GLU A 303 4.77 -37.17 55.18
N ARG A 304 4.47 -38.46 55.36
CA ARG A 304 4.31 -39.03 56.70
C ARG A 304 5.68 -39.12 57.35
N LEU A 305 5.86 -38.36 58.42
CA LEU A 305 6.90 -38.57 59.42
C LEU A 305 6.55 -39.79 60.28
N ASP A 306 6.55 -40.99 59.69
CA ASP A 306 6.52 -42.24 60.43
C ASP A 306 7.92 -42.47 61.05
N ALA A 307 7.99 -42.69 62.36
CA ALA A 307 9.22 -42.54 63.13
C ALA A 307 10.16 -43.76 63.08
N ALA A 308 11.47 -43.49 63.11
CA ALA A 308 12.49 -44.52 63.33
C ALA A 308 12.61 -44.90 64.82
N PRO A 309 12.98 -46.16 65.12
CA PRO A 309 14.01 -46.36 66.12
C PRO A 309 15.03 -47.49 65.80
N GLY A 310 16.32 -47.19 65.98
CA GLY A 310 17.38 -48.13 66.40
C GLY A 310 17.85 -49.24 65.44
N GLY A 311 19.17 -49.31 65.19
CA GLY A 311 19.76 -50.48 64.52
C GLY A 311 21.17 -50.27 63.95
N SER A 312 22.20 -50.40 64.80
CA SER A 312 23.62 -50.54 64.39
C SER A 312 24.14 -51.92 64.81
N PRO A 313 25.32 -52.37 64.35
CA PRO A 313 25.88 -52.34 63.00
C PRO A 313 26.22 -53.76 62.49
N GLY A 314 26.50 -53.94 61.19
CA GLY A 314 26.93 -55.22 60.62
C GLY A 314 27.81 -55.03 59.38
N ALA A 315 28.77 -55.94 59.17
CA ALA A 315 29.80 -55.83 58.13
C ALA A 315 29.80 -57.01 57.15
N GLY A 316 30.34 -56.80 55.94
CA GLY A 316 30.89 -57.89 55.11
C GLY A 316 30.65 -57.81 53.60
N VAL A 317 31.71 -58.21 52.86
CA VAL A 317 31.70 -58.98 51.57
C VAL A 317 30.85 -58.39 50.41
N SER A 318 31.40 -57.75 49.37
CA SER A 318 32.40 -58.17 48.34
C SER A 318 31.79 -58.89 47.10
N VAL A 319 32.52 -58.86 45.98
CA VAL A 319 32.19 -59.41 44.63
C VAL A 319 31.05 -58.68 43.89
N GLY A 320 31.13 -58.30 42.62
CA GLY A 320 32.16 -58.42 41.57
C GLY A 320 31.55 -58.19 40.17
N SER A 321 32.35 -58.34 39.09
CA SER A 321 31.97 -58.17 37.66
C SER A 321 31.63 -56.72 37.22
N CYS A 322 32.33 -56.02 36.31
CA CYS A 322 33.04 -56.31 35.05
C CYS A 322 32.19 -56.11 33.77
N SER A 323 32.45 -55.01 33.04
CA SER A 323 32.57 -54.97 31.57
C SER A 323 33.04 -53.59 31.10
N THR A 324 33.98 -53.56 30.17
CA THR A 324 34.47 -52.40 29.38
C THR A 324 34.16 -52.69 27.89
N PRO A 325 34.63 -51.95 26.85
CA PRO A 325 35.34 -50.66 26.80
C PRO A 325 34.68 -49.63 25.83
N GLY A 326 35.30 -48.46 25.62
CA GLY A 326 34.78 -47.44 24.69
C GLY A 326 35.68 -46.21 24.49
N SER A 327 36.92 -46.41 24.01
CA SER A 327 37.86 -45.31 23.77
C SER A 327 37.65 -44.62 22.41
N CYS A 328 37.61 -43.30 22.39
CA CYS A 328 38.21 -42.51 21.30
C CYS A 328 38.67 -41.14 21.81
N SER A 329 39.53 -40.44 21.06
CA SER A 329 40.33 -39.34 21.61
C SER A 329 40.65 -38.21 20.62
N LYS A 330 40.98 -37.03 21.20
CA LYS A 330 41.67 -35.89 20.57
C LYS A 330 40.93 -35.15 19.44
N GLY A 331 40.43 -33.95 19.78
CA GLY A 331 40.11 -32.88 18.82
C GLY A 331 40.54 -31.54 19.40
N ARG A 332 41.68 -31.00 18.95
CA ARG A 332 42.28 -29.75 19.45
C ARG A 332 42.19 -28.66 18.37
N LEU A 333 41.47 -27.57 18.64
CA LEU A 333 41.48 -26.37 17.80
C LEU A 333 41.71 -25.11 18.67
N PRO A 334 42.30 -24.04 18.11
CA PRO A 334 42.81 -22.90 18.87
C PRO A 334 41.77 -21.80 19.12
N SER A 335 42.18 -20.80 19.89
CA SER A 335 41.43 -19.60 20.27
C SER A 335 41.60 -18.42 19.28
N THR A 336 40.94 -17.31 19.61
CA THR A 336 41.29 -15.90 19.25
C THR A 336 41.25 -15.46 17.79
N ALA A 337 40.13 -14.82 17.41
CA ALA A 337 40.04 -13.65 16.50
C ALA A 337 38.64 -13.00 16.71
N SER A 338 38.51 -12.00 17.59
CA SER A 338 38.61 -10.55 17.30
C SER A 338 37.39 -9.97 16.56
N SER A 339 36.47 -9.37 17.31
CA SER A 339 35.39 -8.52 16.75
C SER A 339 35.95 -7.21 16.17
N PRO A 340 35.44 -6.70 15.04
CA PRO A 340 35.47 -5.27 14.74
C PRO A 340 34.50 -4.52 15.66
N ALA A 341 34.87 -3.32 16.08
CA ALA A 341 34.01 -2.42 16.85
C ALA A 341 33.26 -1.44 15.93
N ASN A 342 32.50 -0.54 16.55
CA ASN A 342 31.76 0.54 15.90
C ASN A 342 32.68 1.38 14.98
N ASP A 343 32.28 1.57 13.72
CA ASP A 343 32.64 2.76 12.95
C ASP A 343 31.38 3.62 12.79
N ALA A 344 31.38 4.76 13.48
CA ALA A 344 30.27 5.70 13.50
C ALA A 344 30.81 7.14 13.45
N ASP A 345 31.38 7.54 12.31
CA ASP A 345 31.54 8.95 11.99
C ASP A 345 31.63 9.21 10.48
N CYS A 346 30.67 9.97 9.94
CA CYS A 346 30.75 10.48 8.56
C CYS A 346 29.93 11.77 8.37
N PHE A 347 30.06 12.72 9.32
CA PHE A 347 29.46 14.06 9.21
C PHE A 347 30.20 14.94 8.18
N SER A 348 30.03 14.62 6.90
CA SER A 348 30.47 15.47 5.79
C SER A 348 29.65 16.77 5.75
N LYS A 349 30.33 17.91 5.94
CA LYS A 349 29.72 19.24 6.01
C LYS A 349 29.21 19.68 4.63
N ALA A 350 27.89 19.77 4.47
CA ALA A 350 27.29 20.41 3.31
C ALA A 350 27.37 21.95 3.42
N SER A 351 28.03 22.60 2.46
CA SER A 351 28.04 24.06 2.34
C SER A 351 26.69 24.58 1.80
N PRO A 352 26.24 25.78 2.20
CA PRO A 352 24.96 26.32 1.76
C PRO A 352 24.96 26.67 0.27
N ILE A 353 24.02 26.09 -0.48
CA ILE A 353 23.76 26.44 -1.88
C ILE A 353 23.14 27.84 -1.92
N ARG A 354 23.77 28.76 -2.66
CA ARG A 354 23.22 30.11 -2.92
C ARG A 354 22.07 30.02 -3.92
N GLU A 355 20.93 30.63 -3.58
CA GLU A 355 19.88 30.93 -4.56
C GLU A 355 20.37 31.94 -5.62
N PRO A 356 20.20 31.66 -6.92
CA PRO A 356 20.35 32.66 -7.97
C PRO A 356 19.05 33.49 -8.07
N ARG A 357 19.03 34.68 -7.44
CA ARG A 357 17.94 35.66 -7.63
C ARG A 357 17.87 36.14 -9.09
N SER A 358 16.94 35.62 -9.89
CA SER A 358 16.66 36.08 -11.26
C SER A 358 15.37 36.90 -11.32
N SER A 359 15.50 38.23 -11.23
CA SER A 359 14.37 39.16 -11.32
C SER A 359 13.92 39.39 -12.77
N VAL A 360 13.11 38.47 -13.30
CA VAL A 360 12.49 38.62 -14.63
C VAL A 360 11.43 39.72 -14.61
N ARG A 361 11.79 40.90 -15.16
CA ARG A 361 10.83 41.98 -15.41
C ARG A 361 9.92 41.60 -16.58
N PHE A 362 8.61 41.48 -16.35
CA PHE A 362 7.63 41.47 -17.43
C PHE A 362 7.63 42.82 -18.14
N SER A 363 8.02 42.83 -19.42
CA SER A 363 7.91 44.00 -20.30
C SER A 363 6.81 43.73 -21.33
N SER A 364 5.74 44.52 -21.29
CA SER A 364 4.60 44.38 -22.20
C SER A 364 4.87 45.07 -23.53
N ARG A 365 4.88 44.30 -24.62
CA ARG A 365 4.74 44.83 -25.99
C ARG A 365 3.83 43.95 -26.84
N ALA A 366 2.61 44.45 -27.07
CA ALA A 366 1.76 43.97 -28.16
C ALA A 366 2.17 44.65 -29.48
N SER A 367 2.06 43.93 -30.60
CA SER A 367 1.99 44.53 -31.95
C SER A 367 1.44 43.56 -33.00
N SER A 368 0.28 43.93 -33.53
CA SER A 368 -0.16 43.81 -34.94
C SER A 368 -0.01 42.49 -35.72
N ALA A 369 -1.15 41.98 -36.21
CA ALA A 369 -1.22 40.99 -37.28
C ALA A 369 -1.29 41.64 -38.69
N LYS A 370 -0.76 40.94 -39.71
CA LYS A 370 -0.94 41.04 -41.20
C LYS A 370 0.19 40.22 -41.87
N SER A 371 0.11 39.65 -43.08
CA SER A 371 -1.00 39.44 -44.03
C SER A 371 -0.59 38.57 -45.25
N LEU A 372 -1.43 37.59 -45.62
CA LEU A 372 -1.65 37.01 -47.00
C LEU A 372 -0.58 36.15 -47.76
N ARG A 373 -1.14 35.12 -48.44
CA ARG A 373 -0.74 34.49 -49.74
C ARG A 373 0.47 33.52 -49.72
N ARG A 374 0.30 32.26 -50.16
CA ARG A 374 0.31 31.69 -51.56
C ARG A 374 1.68 31.82 -52.25
N SER A 375 2.23 30.83 -52.96
CA SER A 375 1.91 29.40 -53.23
C SER A 375 3.06 28.81 -54.12
N ASP A 376 3.10 27.58 -54.68
CA ASP A 376 2.15 26.44 -54.76
C ASP A 376 2.86 25.10 -55.11
N ARG A 377 2.13 23.98 -54.93
CA ARG A 377 2.13 22.71 -55.71
C ARG A 377 3.38 21.86 -56.05
N HIS A 378 3.07 20.58 -56.31
CA HIS A 378 3.91 19.48 -56.86
C HIS A 378 4.98 18.92 -55.89
N SER A 379 5.34 17.62 -55.93
CA SER A 379 5.14 16.59 -56.96
C SER A 379 4.56 15.27 -56.42
N ALA A 380 4.16 14.36 -57.32
CA ALA A 380 3.61 13.03 -56.97
C ALA A 380 4.25 11.88 -57.78
N ARG A 381 4.55 10.77 -57.09
CA ARG A 381 4.70 9.41 -57.64
C ARG A 381 4.05 8.47 -56.61
N ARG A 382 3.00 7.68 -56.90
CA ARG A 382 2.88 6.59 -57.90
C ARG A 382 3.89 5.46 -57.70
N LEU A 383 3.53 4.51 -56.84
CA LEU A 383 3.61 3.08 -57.13
C LEU A 383 2.24 2.46 -56.83
N ALA A 384 1.91 1.33 -57.46
CA ALA A 384 0.59 0.69 -57.34
C ALA A 384 0.70 -0.83 -57.50
N SER A 385 -0.38 -1.52 -57.11
CA SER A 385 -0.72 -2.94 -57.33
C SER A 385 -0.35 -3.94 -56.20
N PRO A 386 -1.14 -5.00 -55.99
CA PRO A 386 -2.60 -5.07 -56.18
C PRO A 386 -3.39 -5.81 -55.07
N LEU A 387 -4.69 -5.50 -55.02
CA LEU A 387 -5.83 -6.33 -54.60
C LEU A 387 -5.59 -7.67 -53.86
N LYS A 388 -6.16 -7.77 -52.65
CA LYS A 388 -7.11 -8.86 -52.34
C LYS A 388 -8.36 -8.30 -51.67
N SER A 389 -9.52 -8.74 -52.15
CA SER A 389 -10.84 -8.33 -51.66
C SER A 389 -11.36 -9.28 -50.58
N LEU A 390 -11.87 -8.73 -49.47
CA LEU A 390 -12.75 -9.44 -48.56
C LEU A 390 -14.10 -8.71 -48.48
N SER A 391 -15.18 -9.44 -48.72
CA SER A 391 -16.54 -8.95 -48.71
C SER A 391 -17.08 -8.85 -47.28
N ILE A 392 -17.31 -7.64 -46.80
CA ILE A 392 -18.06 -7.41 -45.54
C ILE A 392 -19.54 -7.26 -45.90
N THR A 393 -20.37 -8.14 -45.34
CA THR A 393 -21.83 -8.09 -45.47
C THR A 393 -22.42 -6.93 -44.65
N ARG A 394 -23.50 -6.31 -45.16
CA ARG A 394 -24.27 -5.31 -44.41
C ARG A 394 -24.99 -5.98 -43.24
N SER A 395 -24.87 -5.41 -42.05
CA SER A 395 -25.82 -5.57 -40.94
C SER A 395 -26.73 -4.34 -40.85
N GLU A 396 -27.95 -4.53 -40.37
CA GLU A 396 -28.96 -3.45 -40.28
C GLU A 396 -28.84 -2.62 -38.99
N PRO A 397 -29.30 -1.35 -38.99
CA PRO A 397 -29.29 -0.51 -37.80
C PRO A 397 -30.37 -0.91 -36.78
N LEU A 398 -29.94 -1.39 -35.61
CA LEU A 398 -30.82 -1.60 -34.46
C LEU A 398 -31.42 -0.28 -33.98
N LYS A 399 -32.75 -0.25 -33.80
CA LYS A 399 -33.51 0.92 -33.33
C LYS A 399 -33.39 1.05 -31.80
N THR A 400 -32.67 2.07 -31.32
CA THR A 400 -32.52 2.38 -29.90
C THR A 400 -33.80 3.01 -29.33
N ASN A 401 -34.58 2.22 -28.58
CA ASN A 401 -35.74 2.72 -27.83
C ASN A 401 -35.28 3.44 -26.54
N MET A 402 -35.16 4.78 -26.59
CA MET A 402 -34.99 5.59 -25.38
C MET A 402 -36.24 5.54 -24.49
N ARG A 403 -36.18 4.81 -23.37
CA ARG A 403 -37.27 4.74 -22.39
C ARG A 403 -37.11 5.80 -21.30
N VAL A 404 -37.75 6.95 -21.49
CA VAL A 404 -37.69 8.08 -20.54
C VAL A 404 -38.53 7.78 -19.29
N HIS A 405 -37.88 7.41 -18.19
CA HIS A 405 -38.53 7.28 -16.88
C HIS A 405 -38.72 8.64 -16.20
N ARG A 406 -39.88 9.28 -16.42
CA ARG A 406 -40.39 10.30 -15.50
C ARG A 406 -40.80 9.63 -14.19
N ARG A 407 -40.14 9.95 -13.07
CA ARG A 407 -40.73 9.77 -11.73
C ARG A 407 -41.73 10.89 -11.48
N ALA A 408 -42.98 10.55 -11.24
CA ALA A 408 -43.94 11.49 -10.67
C ALA A 408 -43.71 11.59 -9.15
N ALA A 409 -43.85 12.78 -8.59
CA ALA A 409 -43.98 12.95 -7.15
C ALA A 409 -45.43 12.71 -6.73
N HIS A 410 -45.64 12.05 -5.59
CA HIS A 410 -46.92 12.07 -4.89
C HIS A 410 -46.69 12.59 -3.47
N GLN A 411 -47.61 13.46 -3.03
CA GLN A 411 -47.69 13.97 -1.67
C GLN A 411 -48.56 13.03 -0.82
N SER A 412 -48.18 12.86 0.44
CA SER A 412 -49.03 12.47 1.56
C SER A 412 -48.38 12.94 2.86
#